data_AF-A0A954E7Q0-F1
#
_entry.id   AF-A0A954E7Q0-F1
#
_cell.length_a   1.000
_cell.length_b   1.000
_cell.length_c   1.000
_cell.angle_alpha   90.00
_cell.angle_beta   90.00
_cell.angle_gamma   90.00
#
_symmetry.space_group_name_H-M   'P 1'
#
loop_
_entity.id
_entity.type
_entity.pdbx_description
1 polymer ?
#
loop_
_entity_poly.entity_id
_entity_poly.type
_entity_poly.pdbx_seq_one_letter_code
_entity_poly.pdbx_strand_id
1 'polypeptide(L)'
;MPRRYRYSILFGALGLIVCGAGYAWLGPEEARPVAQATARENSPSGVAASHDEQLVDSMRLPEEPTSPEDLTGEQIQQTVVGHWTSDYYGSRYLTIRSDGTATVLFQANTLARMFVGHRLKIDYTWYYDVSAGQVVFTVAGGAPPQGIEYVVKLWGNQQRQNVLSVCRSQLHLQDLDGKTEHVWKQLGAIPMEIASKFEKL
;
A
#
# COMPACT_ATOMS: atom_id res chain seq x y z
N MET A 1 21.02 -18.58 36.18
CA MET A 1 20.68 -17.15 36.03
C MET A 1 21.50 -16.55 34.89
N PRO A 2 20.93 -16.30 33.70
CA PRO A 2 21.62 -15.58 32.63
C PRO A 2 21.24 -14.09 32.65
N ARG A 3 22.26 -13.23 32.56
CA ARG A 3 22.15 -11.77 32.49
C ARG A 3 21.42 -11.36 31.21
N ARG A 4 20.29 -10.65 31.36
CA ARG A 4 19.55 -10.00 30.28
C ARG A 4 20.29 -8.72 29.85
N TYR A 5 20.85 -8.70 28.65
CA TYR A 5 21.27 -7.46 28.01
C TYR A 5 20.04 -6.82 27.34
N ARG A 6 19.53 -5.74 27.94
CA ARG A 6 18.55 -4.85 27.34
C ARG A 6 19.32 -3.83 26.51
N TYR A 7 19.21 -3.89 25.18
CA TYR A 7 19.55 -2.76 24.33
C TYR A 7 18.32 -1.88 24.18
N SER A 8 18.22 -0.89 25.06
CA SER A 8 17.35 0.27 24.89
C SER A 8 18.07 1.25 23.98
N ILE A 9 17.64 1.39 22.72
CA ILE A 9 18.05 2.52 21.89
C ILE A 9 17.02 3.63 22.10
N LEU A 10 17.43 4.62 22.90
CA LEU A 10 16.76 5.91 23.04
C LEU A 10 16.93 6.73 21.76
N PHE A 11 15.84 7.28 21.25
CA PHE A 11 15.86 8.58 20.59
C PHE A 11 15.00 9.52 21.42
N GLY A 12 15.64 10.55 21.99
CA GLY A 12 14.96 11.67 22.62
C GLY A 12 14.80 12.81 21.61
N ALA A 13 13.67 13.51 21.68
CA ALA A 13 13.60 14.90 22.17
C ALA A 13 12.29 15.59 21.78
N LEU A 14 11.71 16.25 22.78
CA LEU A 14 10.94 17.50 22.77
C LEU A 14 9.57 17.58 22.06
N GLY A 15 8.60 18.12 22.81
CA GLY A 15 7.41 18.75 22.23
C GLY A 15 6.22 18.86 23.18
N LEU A 16 6.33 19.69 24.22
CA LEU A 16 5.20 20.19 25.04
C LEU A 16 4.14 20.85 24.14
N ILE A 17 2.87 20.41 24.20
CA ILE A 17 1.73 21.31 23.96
C ILE A 17 0.61 21.03 24.99
N VAL A 18 0.24 22.12 25.65
CA VAL A 18 -0.84 22.34 26.59
C VAL A 18 -2.19 22.27 25.85
N CYS A 19 -3.17 21.54 26.39
CA CYS A 19 -4.58 21.84 26.15
C CYS A 19 -5.30 21.88 27.50
N GLY A 20 -5.53 23.09 27.97
CA GLY A 20 -6.51 23.40 29.01
C GLY A 20 -7.85 23.82 28.39
N ALA A 21 -8.87 23.83 29.25
CA ALA A 21 -10.25 24.32 29.09
C ALA A 21 -11.12 23.53 28.09
N GLY A 22 -12.26 22.94 28.50
CA GLY A 22 -13.47 23.65 28.94
C GLY A 22 -14.23 24.08 27.69
N TYR A 23 -15.41 23.57 27.34
CA TYR A 23 -16.68 23.76 28.05
C TYR A 23 -17.68 22.64 27.71
N ALA A 24 -18.46 22.26 28.72
CA ALA A 24 -19.78 21.67 28.56
C ALA A 24 -20.78 22.74 28.13
N TRP A 25 -21.67 22.44 27.17
CA TRP A 25 -23.00 23.03 27.17
C TRP A 25 -24.03 22.09 26.51
N LEU A 26 -25.11 21.91 27.26
CA LEU A 26 -26.30 21.12 26.97
C LEU A 26 -27.31 21.97 26.19
N GLY A 27 -28.14 21.31 25.38
CA GLY A 27 -29.41 21.88 24.93
C GLY A 27 -30.12 20.99 23.92
N PRO A 28 -31.24 20.33 24.27
CA PRO A 28 -32.14 19.68 23.33
C PRO A 28 -33.20 20.69 22.86
N GLU A 29 -33.62 20.63 21.61
CA GLU A 29 -34.83 21.36 21.19
C GLU A 29 -35.72 20.54 20.25
N GLU A 30 -37.00 20.86 20.36
CA GLU A 30 -38.19 20.06 20.19
C GLU A 30 -38.61 19.74 18.74
N ALA A 31 -39.71 18.99 18.67
CA ALA A 31 -40.32 18.39 17.52
C ALA A 31 -41.18 19.35 16.66
N ARG A 32 -41.19 19.08 15.34
CA ARG A 32 -42.34 18.94 14.37
C ARG A 32 -43.46 20.00 14.38
N PRO A 33 -44.02 20.42 13.21
CA PRO A 33 -44.82 19.50 12.38
C PRO A 33 -44.90 19.76 10.84
N VAL A 34 -45.73 18.90 10.23
CA VAL A 34 -46.04 18.54 8.84
C VAL A 34 -46.74 19.62 7.99
N ALA A 35 -46.43 19.68 6.69
CA ALA A 35 -47.33 20.02 5.56
C ALA A 35 -46.65 19.57 4.24
N GLN A 36 -47.04 18.47 3.58
CA GLN A 36 -48.12 18.26 2.57
C GLN A 36 -48.08 19.08 1.27
N ALA A 37 -48.24 18.34 0.16
CA ALA A 37 -48.71 18.74 -1.19
C ALA A 37 -47.73 19.57 -2.04
N THR A 38 -47.49 19.34 -3.34
CA THR A 38 -48.20 18.59 -4.39
C THR A 38 -47.23 18.31 -5.54
N ALA A 39 -47.56 17.29 -6.33
CA ALA A 39 -46.90 16.88 -7.55
C ALA A 39 -46.72 18.02 -8.57
N ARG A 40 -45.54 18.04 -9.21
CA ARG A 40 -45.36 18.51 -10.58
C ARG A 40 -44.47 17.50 -11.30
N GLU A 41 -45.11 16.71 -12.16
CA GLU A 41 -44.45 16.12 -13.32
C GLU A 41 -43.79 17.25 -14.11
N ASN A 42 -42.47 17.20 -14.21
CA ASN A 42 -41.75 17.81 -15.30
C ASN A 42 -40.70 16.80 -15.71
N SER A 43 -41.00 16.05 -16.77
CA SER A 43 -39.99 15.44 -17.63
C SER A 43 -39.34 16.56 -18.45
N PRO A 44 -38.01 16.66 -18.44
CA PRO A 44 -37.28 17.01 -19.63
C PRO A 44 -36.56 15.74 -20.11
N SER A 45 -36.95 15.31 -21.31
CA SER A 45 -36.09 14.52 -22.18
C SER A 45 -34.71 15.17 -22.25
N GLY A 46 -33.65 14.40 -22.02
CA GLY A 46 -32.28 14.86 -22.28
C GLY A 46 -31.20 14.39 -21.31
N VAL A 47 -31.17 13.12 -20.93
CA VAL A 47 -29.96 12.52 -20.30
C VAL A 47 -29.82 11.07 -20.76
N ALA A 48 -29.45 10.87 -22.02
CA ALA A 48 -29.14 9.54 -22.57
C ALA A 48 -27.76 9.51 -23.24
N ALA A 49 -26.83 10.38 -22.78
CA ALA A 49 -25.47 10.44 -23.30
C ALA A 49 -24.38 10.24 -22.22
N SER A 50 -24.74 10.11 -20.94
CA SER A 50 -23.76 10.10 -19.84
C SER A 50 -23.51 8.72 -19.21
N HIS A 51 -24.23 7.67 -19.59
CA HIS A 51 -24.06 6.34 -19.00
C HIS A 51 -23.03 5.46 -19.74
N ASP A 52 -22.84 5.69 -21.05
CA ASP A 52 -21.86 4.94 -21.83
C ASP A 52 -20.43 5.47 -21.67
N GLU A 53 -20.22 6.79 -21.51
CA GLU A 53 -18.88 7.37 -21.32
C GLU A 53 -18.25 7.01 -19.96
N GLN A 54 -19.06 6.84 -18.89
CA GLN A 54 -18.55 6.41 -17.58
C GLN A 54 -18.03 4.97 -17.58
N LEU A 55 -18.58 4.09 -18.42
CA LEU A 55 -18.12 2.70 -18.54
C LEU A 55 -16.78 2.57 -19.26
N VAL A 56 -16.46 3.47 -20.19
CA VAL A 56 -15.18 3.45 -20.92
C VAL A 56 -14.04 3.98 -20.06
N ASP A 57 -14.30 4.96 -19.20
CA ASP A 57 -13.32 5.55 -18.29
C ASP A 57 -12.94 4.61 -17.12
N SER A 58 -13.90 3.79 -16.68
CA SER A 58 -13.73 2.84 -15.58
C SER A 58 -12.64 1.78 -15.80
N MET A 59 -12.24 1.52 -17.05
CA MET A 59 -11.20 0.52 -17.39
C MET A 59 -9.84 1.14 -17.75
N ARG A 60 -9.72 2.47 -17.77
CA ARG A 60 -8.45 3.11 -18.12
C ARG A 60 -7.58 3.22 -16.88
N LEU A 61 -6.39 2.61 -16.95
CA LEU A 61 -5.40 2.74 -15.88
C LEU A 61 -4.84 4.17 -15.86
N PRO A 62 -4.61 4.76 -14.67
CA PRO A 62 -4.11 6.13 -14.53
C PRO A 62 -2.72 6.27 -15.17
N GLU A 63 -2.55 7.29 -16.02
CA GLU A 63 -1.26 7.60 -16.66
C GLU A 63 -0.38 8.49 -15.76
N GLU A 64 -1.00 9.36 -14.97
CA GLU A 64 -0.35 10.25 -14.01
C GLU A 64 -0.53 9.73 -12.58
N PRO A 65 0.37 10.04 -11.63
CA PRO A 65 0.20 9.65 -10.23
C PRO A 65 -1.14 10.15 -9.68
N THR A 66 -2.04 9.22 -9.37
CA THR A 66 -3.40 9.54 -8.89
C THR A 66 -3.57 9.05 -7.46
N SER A 67 -4.28 9.84 -6.64
CA SER A 67 -4.65 9.46 -5.27
C SER A 67 -5.58 8.25 -5.30
N PRO A 68 -5.48 7.30 -4.36
CA PRO A 68 -6.40 6.15 -4.32
C PRO A 68 -7.87 6.54 -4.13
N GLU A 69 -8.17 7.74 -3.61
CA GLU A 69 -9.55 8.20 -3.41
C GLU A 69 -10.28 8.56 -4.71
N ASP A 70 -9.52 8.81 -5.78
CA ASP A 70 -10.04 9.13 -7.11
C ASP A 70 -10.20 7.87 -7.99
N LEU A 71 -9.87 6.69 -7.46
CA LEU A 71 -9.88 5.43 -8.20
C LEU A 71 -10.80 4.42 -7.53
N THR A 72 -11.41 3.57 -8.34
CA THR A 72 -12.10 2.38 -7.82
C THR A 72 -11.09 1.37 -7.28
N GLY A 73 -11.53 0.53 -6.35
CA GLY A 73 -10.68 -0.55 -5.84
C GLY A 73 -10.22 -1.52 -6.94
N GLU A 74 -11.04 -1.73 -7.97
CA GLU A 74 -10.68 -2.53 -9.13
C GLU A 74 -9.57 -1.87 -9.96
N GLN A 75 -9.67 -0.56 -10.25
CA GLN A 75 -8.63 0.19 -10.95
C GLN A 75 -7.31 0.15 -10.20
N ILE A 76 -7.32 0.31 -8.86
CA ILE A 76 -6.11 0.21 -8.05
C ILE A 76 -5.52 -1.19 -8.12
N GLN A 77 -6.36 -2.23 -7.93
CA GLN A 77 -5.90 -3.61 -7.99
C GLN A 77 -5.28 -3.95 -9.35
N GLN A 78 -5.89 -3.51 -10.45
CA GLN A 78 -5.35 -3.69 -11.79
C GLN A 78 -4.05 -2.91 -12.02
N THR A 79 -3.95 -1.69 -11.48
CA THR A 79 -2.75 -0.85 -11.67
C THR A 79 -1.55 -1.36 -10.85
N VAL A 80 -1.80 -1.93 -9.67
CA VAL A 80 -0.75 -2.47 -8.79
C VAL A 80 -0.12 -3.76 -9.35
N VAL A 81 -0.87 -4.55 -10.14
CA VAL A 81 -0.36 -5.76 -10.81
C VAL A 81 0.70 -5.38 -11.84
N GLY A 82 1.88 -6.01 -11.76
CA GLY A 82 2.98 -5.71 -12.66
C GLY A 82 4.36 -6.04 -12.10
N HIS A 83 5.36 -5.50 -12.77
CA HIS A 83 6.75 -5.60 -12.38
C HIS A 83 7.27 -4.24 -11.97
N TRP A 84 7.96 -4.17 -10.85
CA TRP A 84 8.30 -2.93 -10.17
C TRP A 84 9.75 -2.97 -9.70
N THR A 85 10.40 -1.81 -9.63
CA THR A 85 11.74 -1.69 -9.06
C THR A 85 11.90 -0.49 -8.14
N SER A 86 12.78 -0.61 -7.15
CA SER A 86 13.08 0.42 -6.16
C SER A 86 14.50 0.20 -5.63
N ASP A 87 15.22 1.27 -5.28
CA ASP A 87 16.60 1.18 -4.76
C ASP A 87 16.71 1.36 -3.24
N TYR A 88 15.59 1.23 -2.52
CA TYR A 88 15.54 1.34 -1.06
C TYR A 88 16.34 0.23 -0.35
N TYR A 89 17.41 0.62 0.36
CA TYR A 89 18.41 -0.26 1.00
C TYR A 89 19.11 -1.27 0.06
N GLY A 90 19.09 -0.99 -1.24
CA GLY A 90 19.58 -1.88 -2.29
C GLY A 90 18.53 -2.07 -3.37
N SER A 91 18.89 -2.78 -4.44
CA SER A 91 17.97 -2.96 -5.56
C SER A 91 16.91 -4.02 -5.23
N ARG A 92 15.65 -3.60 -5.30
CA ARG A 92 14.47 -4.43 -5.12
C ARG A 92 13.74 -4.57 -6.46
N TYR A 93 13.24 -5.76 -6.69
CA TYR A 93 12.45 -6.10 -7.86
C TYR A 93 11.20 -6.82 -7.38
N LEU A 94 10.05 -6.19 -7.53
CA LEU A 94 8.78 -6.69 -7.08
C LEU A 94 7.97 -7.15 -8.29
N THR A 95 7.37 -8.33 -8.20
CA THR A 95 6.39 -8.83 -9.16
C THR A 95 5.10 -9.08 -8.42
N ILE A 96 4.04 -8.39 -8.80
CA ILE A 96 2.69 -8.58 -8.27
C ILE A 96 1.85 -9.21 -9.37
N ARG A 97 1.24 -10.36 -9.11
CA ARG A 97 0.46 -11.13 -10.08
C ARG A 97 -1.02 -11.04 -9.77
N SER A 98 -1.86 -11.13 -10.80
CA SER A 98 -3.33 -11.08 -10.66
C SER A 98 -3.92 -12.27 -9.90
N ASP A 99 -3.17 -13.36 -9.72
CA ASP A 99 -3.58 -14.56 -8.99
C ASP A 99 -3.48 -14.43 -7.46
N GLY A 100 -3.11 -13.24 -6.95
CA GLY A 100 -2.93 -13.01 -5.52
C GLY A 100 -1.56 -13.43 -4.99
N THR A 101 -0.59 -13.72 -5.86
CA THR A 101 0.80 -13.96 -5.47
C THR A 101 1.71 -12.77 -5.80
N ALA A 102 2.76 -12.59 -5.02
CA ALA A 102 3.81 -11.62 -5.30
C ALA A 102 5.19 -12.17 -4.93
N THR A 103 6.23 -11.66 -5.58
CA THR A 103 7.61 -12.04 -5.30
C THR A 103 8.47 -10.78 -5.24
N VAL A 104 9.29 -10.65 -4.21
CA VAL A 104 10.33 -9.63 -4.10
C VAL A 104 11.70 -10.28 -4.23
N LEU A 105 12.52 -9.79 -5.16
CA LEU A 105 13.93 -10.10 -5.26
C LEU A 105 14.72 -8.91 -4.73
N PHE A 106 15.41 -9.09 -3.62
CA PHE A 106 16.19 -8.06 -2.97
C PHE A 106 17.69 -8.35 -3.07
N GLN A 107 18.43 -7.39 -3.63
CA GLN A 107 19.89 -7.37 -3.63
C GLN A 107 20.36 -6.33 -2.62
N ALA A 108 20.80 -6.81 -1.46
CA ALA A 108 21.19 -5.97 -0.35
C ALA A 108 22.45 -5.16 -0.68
N ASN A 109 22.45 -3.88 -0.34
CA ASN A 109 23.66 -3.06 -0.33
C ASN A 109 24.60 -3.46 0.84
N THR A 110 25.77 -2.85 0.94
CA THR A 110 26.78 -3.19 1.98
C THR A 110 26.22 -3.16 3.40
N LEU A 111 25.31 -2.22 3.72
CA LEU A 111 24.71 -2.10 5.05
C LEU A 111 23.67 -3.21 5.29
N ALA A 112 22.81 -3.48 4.31
CA ALA A 112 21.75 -4.48 4.41
C ALA A 112 22.29 -5.94 4.41
N ARG A 113 23.47 -6.17 3.81
CA ARG A 113 24.10 -7.49 3.70
C ARG A 113 24.34 -8.18 5.04
N MET A 114 24.60 -7.42 6.10
CA MET A 114 24.84 -7.97 7.44
C MET A 114 23.61 -8.65 8.05
N PHE A 115 22.41 -8.34 7.53
CA PHE A 115 21.15 -8.76 8.13
C PHE A 115 20.46 -9.86 7.31
N VAL A 116 20.39 -9.69 5.98
CA VAL A 116 19.63 -10.57 5.09
C VAL A 116 20.50 -11.36 4.10
N GLY A 117 21.83 -11.23 4.20
CA GLY A 117 22.77 -11.80 3.23
C GLY A 117 22.85 -10.99 1.94
N HIS A 118 23.48 -11.55 0.89
CA HIS A 118 23.66 -10.85 -0.39
C HIS A 118 22.37 -10.69 -1.19
N ARG A 119 21.51 -11.71 -1.11
CA ARG A 119 20.30 -11.82 -1.91
C ARG A 119 19.23 -12.48 -1.07
N LEU A 120 18.03 -11.96 -1.20
CA LEU A 120 16.85 -12.48 -0.55
C LEU A 120 15.70 -12.50 -1.55
N LYS A 121 15.13 -13.67 -1.80
CA LYS A 121 13.87 -13.84 -2.50
C LYS A 121 12.78 -14.02 -1.45
N ILE A 122 11.74 -13.20 -1.47
CA ILE A 122 10.57 -13.34 -0.61
C ILE A 122 9.37 -13.62 -1.50
N ASP A 123 8.65 -14.69 -1.21
CA ASP A 123 7.37 -15.00 -1.85
C ASP A 123 6.24 -14.60 -0.90
N TYR A 124 5.23 -13.93 -1.45
CA TYR A 124 4.09 -13.37 -0.73
C TYR A 124 2.78 -13.85 -1.35
N THR A 125 1.75 -13.96 -0.53
CA THR A 125 0.37 -13.71 -1.00
C THR A 125 0.06 -12.23 -0.84
N TRP A 126 -0.85 -11.70 -1.66
CA TRP A 126 -1.27 -10.32 -1.57
C TRP A 126 -2.75 -10.13 -1.89
N TYR A 127 -3.31 -9.03 -1.39
CA TYR A 127 -4.60 -8.51 -1.79
C TYR A 127 -4.65 -6.99 -1.57
N TYR A 128 -5.63 -6.31 -2.19
CA TYR A 128 -5.94 -4.91 -1.92
C TYR A 128 -7.18 -4.81 -1.00
N ASP A 129 -7.01 -4.19 0.15
CA ASP A 129 -8.09 -3.87 1.09
C ASP A 129 -8.71 -2.53 0.71
N VAL A 130 -9.82 -2.58 -0.03
CA VAL A 130 -10.53 -1.38 -0.51
C VAL A 130 -11.03 -0.53 0.65
N SER A 131 -11.41 -1.15 1.78
CA SER A 131 -11.96 -0.41 2.92
C SER A 131 -10.91 0.42 3.66
N ALA A 132 -9.66 -0.06 3.65
CA ALA A 132 -8.54 0.60 4.31
C ALA A 132 -7.62 1.38 3.35
N GLY A 133 -7.78 1.22 2.04
CA GLY A 133 -6.87 1.80 1.05
C GLY A 133 -5.48 1.18 1.07
N GLN A 134 -5.38 -0.12 1.41
CA GLN A 134 -4.11 -0.78 1.73
C GLN A 134 -3.78 -1.95 0.80
N VAL A 135 -2.53 -2.05 0.41
CA VAL A 135 -1.97 -3.30 -0.11
C VAL A 135 -1.46 -4.12 1.06
N VAL A 136 -1.88 -5.39 1.13
CA VAL A 136 -1.49 -6.29 2.21
C VAL A 136 -0.67 -7.44 1.62
N PHE A 137 0.59 -7.56 2.03
CA PHE A 137 1.48 -8.66 1.69
C PHE A 137 1.61 -9.60 2.88
N THR A 138 1.45 -10.89 2.68
CA THR A 138 1.68 -11.92 3.72
C THR A 138 2.77 -12.87 3.24
N VAL A 139 3.82 -13.06 4.03
CA VAL A 139 4.95 -13.91 3.62
C VAL A 139 4.45 -15.35 3.49
N ALA A 140 4.65 -15.92 2.31
CA ALA A 140 4.33 -17.31 1.97
C ALA A 140 5.58 -18.20 1.95
N GLY A 141 6.77 -17.61 1.84
CA GLY A 141 8.05 -18.32 1.86
C GLY A 141 9.17 -17.50 1.24
N GLY A 142 10.21 -18.18 0.76
CA GLY A 142 11.31 -17.57 0.05
C GLY A 142 12.65 -18.25 0.30
N ALA A 143 13.74 -17.60 -0.11
CA ALA A 143 15.09 -18.10 0.00
C ALA A 143 16.11 -16.97 0.25
N PRO A 144 17.16 -17.21 1.06
CA PRO A 144 17.39 -18.41 1.85
C PRO A 144 16.48 -18.46 3.09
N PRO A 145 16.19 -19.65 3.66
CA PRO A 145 15.30 -19.79 4.82
C PRO A 145 15.70 -18.92 6.02
N GLN A 146 17.00 -18.83 6.34
CA GLN A 146 17.45 -17.99 7.46
C GLN A 146 17.18 -16.50 7.23
N GLY A 147 17.23 -16.06 5.96
CA GLY A 147 16.88 -14.69 5.58
C GLY A 147 15.39 -14.41 5.78
N ILE A 148 14.53 -15.36 5.43
CA ILE A 148 13.08 -15.26 5.64
C ILE A 148 12.73 -15.24 7.12
N GLU A 149 13.32 -16.12 7.93
CA GLU A 149 13.13 -16.11 9.39
C GLU A 149 13.53 -14.75 9.99
N TYR A 150 14.62 -14.16 9.51
CA TYR A 150 15.05 -12.83 9.94
C TYR A 150 14.04 -11.74 9.57
N VAL A 151 13.57 -11.73 8.31
CA VAL A 151 12.52 -10.80 7.82
C VAL A 151 11.26 -10.89 8.67
N VAL A 152 10.75 -12.10 8.90
CA VAL A 152 9.53 -12.33 9.69
C VAL A 152 9.72 -11.89 11.14
N LYS A 153 10.90 -12.14 11.72
CA LYS A 153 11.21 -11.72 13.09
C LYS A 153 11.29 -10.19 13.23
N LEU A 154 11.80 -9.50 12.22
CA LEU A 154 12.02 -8.06 12.28
C LEU A 154 10.78 -7.24 11.89
N TRP A 155 10.09 -7.65 10.83
CA TRP A 155 9.00 -6.89 10.22
C TRP A 155 7.63 -7.58 10.31
N GLY A 156 7.58 -8.76 10.91
CA GLY A 156 6.37 -9.56 11.00
C GLY A 156 6.10 -10.37 9.73
N ASN A 157 5.08 -11.23 9.82
CA ASN A 157 4.65 -12.10 8.71
C ASN A 157 3.73 -11.39 7.71
N GLN A 158 3.23 -10.20 8.07
CA GLN A 158 2.28 -9.43 7.27
C GLN A 158 2.74 -7.97 7.22
N GLN A 159 2.82 -7.43 6.02
CA GLN A 159 3.12 -6.02 5.75
C GLN A 159 1.87 -5.37 5.17
N ARG A 160 1.45 -4.27 5.79
CA ARG A 160 0.32 -3.45 5.35
C ARG A 160 0.86 -2.11 4.95
N GLN A 161 0.50 -1.66 3.76
CA GLN A 161 1.00 -0.41 3.21
C GLN A 161 -0.14 0.40 2.62
N ASN A 162 -0.23 1.66 3.02
CA ASN A 162 -1.17 2.61 2.42
C ASN A 162 -0.71 2.89 0.99
N VAL A 163 -1.65 2.92 0.04
CA VAL A 163 -1.38 3.43 -1.29
C VAL A 163 -1.44 4.95 -1.21
N LEU A 164 -0.33 5.64 -1.46
CA LEU A 164 -0.32 7.12 -1.46
C LEU A 164 -0.67 7.66 -2.85
N SER A 165 -0.12 7.04 -3.88
CA SER A 165 -0.48 7.30 -5.27
C SER A 165 -0.12 6.13 -6.16
N VAL A 166 -0.84 5.98 -7.28
CA VAL A 166 -0.62 4.89 -8.23
C VAL A 166 -0.89 5.34 -9.66
N CYS A 167 -0.04 4.89 -10.60
CA CYS A 167 -0.22 5.03 -12.03
C CYS A 167 0.52 3.93 -12.79
N ARG A 168 0.39 3.88 -14.12
CA ARG A 168 1.05 2.88 -14.98
C ARG A 168 2.57 2.83 -14.84
N SER A 169 3.20 3.92 -14.41
CA SER A 169 4.67 4.04 -14.34
C SER A 169 5.23 4.08 -12.91
N GLN A 170 4.38 4.33 -11.91
CA GLN A 170 4.80 4.56 -10.54
C GLN A 170 3.79 4.01 -9.54
N LEU A 171 4.30 3.37 -8.50
CA LEU A 171 3.53 2.93 -7.34
C LEU A 171 4.17 3.52 -6.09
N HIS A 172 3.41 4.29 -5.32
CA HIS A 172 3.88 4.92 -4.09
C HIS A 172 3.14 4.34 -2.89
N LEU A 173 3.88 3.64 -2.04
CA LEU A 173 3.36 2.97 -0.85
C LEU A 173 3.96 3.57 0.42
N GLN A 174 3.24 3.51 1.52
CA GLN A 174 3.72 3.94 2.84
C GLN A 174 3.42 2.88 3.89
N ASP A 175 4.41 2.57 4.73
CA ASP A 175 4.22 1.68 5.87
C ASP A 175 3.27 2.30 6.92
N LEU A 176 2.63 1.47 7.75
CA LEU A 176 1.69 1.93 8.77
C LEU A 176 2.31 2.83 9.86
N ASP A 177 3.64 2.91 9.94
CA ASP A 177 4.30 3.85 10.84
C ASP A 177 4.24 5.31 10.36
N GLY A 178 3.78 5.53 9.12
CA GLY A 178 3.66 6.84 8.48
C GLY A 178 5.01 7.51 8.21
N LYS A 179 6.13 6.78 8.35
CA LYS A 179 7.50 7.30 8.23
C LYS A 179 8.22 6.75 7.03
N THR A 180 7.95 5.49 6.70
CA THR A 180 8.65 4.80 5.62
C THR A 180 7.82 4.82 4.35
N GLU A 181 8.34 5.49 3.32
CA GLU A 181 7.75 5.54 2.00
C GLU A 181 8.55 4.71 1.00
N HIS A 182 7.83 4.12 0.04
CA HIS A 182 8.38 3.27 -1.00
C HIS A 182 7.86 3.72 -2.35
N VAL A 183 8.75 4.37 -3.10
CA VAL A 183 8.51 4.65 -4.51
C VAL A 183 9.05 3.49 -5.35
N TRP A 184 8.14 2.92 -6.13
CA TRP A 184 8.40 1.87 -7.09
C TRP A 184 8.19 2.40 -8.50
N LYS A 185 9.08 2.02 -9.42
CA LYS A 185 8.99 2.35 -10.85
C LYS A 185 8.60 1.11 -11.63
N GLN A 186 7.67 1.25 -12.57
CA GLN A 186 7.23 0.14 -13.40
C GLN A 186 8.38 -0.37 -14.27
N LEU A 187 8.42 -1.68 -14.44
CA LEU A 187 9.23 -2.41 -15.40
C LEU A 187 8.31 -3.15 -16.37
N GLY A 188 8.75 -3.29 -17.62
CA GLY A 188 8.07 -4.21 -18.55
C GLY A 188 8.24 -5.68 -18.13
N ALA A 189 9.40 -6.02 -17.58
CA ALA A 189 9.72 -7.32 -17.01
C ALA A 189 10.91 -7.19 -16.04
N ILE A 190 11.07 -8.16 -15.13
CA ILE A 190 12.31 -8.26 -14.33
C ILE A 190 13.46 -8.62 -15.29
N PRO A 191 14.60 -7.89 -15.26
CA PRO A 191 15.71 -8.21 -16.15
C PRO A 191 16.22 -9.65 -15.94
N MET A 192 16.48 -10.36 -17.03
CA MET A 192 16.87 -11.78 -17.00
C MET A 192 18.16 -12.02 -16.20
N GLU A 193 19.11 -11.09 -16.29
CA GLU A 193 20.34 -11.11 -15.49
C GLU A 193 20.10 -11.04 -13.98
N ILE A 194 18.98 -10.43 -13.57
CA ILE A 194 18.56 -10.35 -12.18
C ILE A 194 17.87 -11.65 -11.82
N ALA A 195 16.87 -12.08 -12.58
CA ALA A 195 16.12 -13.32 -12.32
C ALA A 195 17.06 -14.54 -12.13
N SER A 196 18.01 -14.74 -13.05
CA SER A 196 18.99 -15.85 -13.00
C SER A 196 19.90 -15.85 -11.76
N LYS A 197 20.11 -14.70 -11.11
CA LYS A 197 20.87 -14.61 -9.85
C LYS A 197 20.13 -15.19 -8.65
N PHE A 198 18.81 -15.30 -8.73
CA PHE A 198 17.94 -15.80 -7.66
C PHE A 198 17.48 -17.24 -7.88
N GLU A 199 17.61 -17.79 -9.10
CA GLU A 199 17.37 -19.22 -9.36
C GLU A 199 18.36 -20.15 -8.64
N LYS A 200 19.50 -19.61 -8.21
CA LYS A 200 20.60 -20.36 -7.58
C LYS A 200 20.58 -20.28 -6.04
N LEU A 201 19.49 -19.77 -5.45
CA LEU A 201 19.32 -19.60 -4.00
C LEU A 201 18.65 -20.81 -3.35
#